data_AF-A0A926ISR4-F1
#
_entry.id   AF-A0A926ISR4-F1
#
_cell.length_a   1.000
_cell.length_b   1.000
_cell.length_c   1.000
_cell.angle_alpha   90.00
_cell.angle_beta   90.00
_cell.angle_gamma   90.00
#
_symmetry.space_group_name_H-M   'P 1'
#
loop_
_entity.id
_entity.type
_entity.pdbx_description
1 polymer ?
#
loop_
_entity_poly.entity_id
_entity_poly.type
_entity_poly.pdbx_seq_one_letter_code
_entity_poly.pdbx_strand_id
1 'polypeptide(L)' 'GTTCVVTHRMAGEETVRVPAGEFRAARFARQSDREQSDWWLHPRLGIPVRGRVLGGMEYELTSLEVSSGDKPQWESRSGS' A
#
# COMPACT_ATOMS: atom_id res chain seq x y z
N GLY A 1 -17.89 5.36 22.84
CA GLY A 1 -16.48 5.06 23.14
C GLY A 1 -15.68 5.23 21.87
N THR A 2 -14.59 5.98 21.90
CA THR A 2 -13.69 6.16 20.77
C THR A 2 -12.82 4.92 20.64
N THR A 3 -12.87 4.23 19.50
CA THR A 3 -11.97 3.12 19.22
C THR A 3 -10.58 3.71 18.97
N CYS A 4 -9.67 3.51 19.92
CA CYS A 4 -8.26 3.85 19.72
C CYS A 4 -7.63 2.82 18.79
N VAL A 5 -7.01 3.31 17.73
CA VAL A 5 -6.28 2.50 16.76
C VAL A 5 -4.82 2.91 16.84
N VAL A 6 -3.95 1.96 17.15
CA VAL A 6 -2.51 2.15 17.18
C VAL A 6 -1.91 1.51 15.93
N THR A 7 -1.06 2.26 15.22
CA THR A 7 -0.38 1.77 14.02
C THR A 7 1.12 1.87 14.23
N HIS A 8 1.82 0.74 14.10
CA HIS A 8 3.26 0.64 14.20
C HIS A 8 3.85 0.24 12.85
N ARG A 9 4.75 1.07 12.31
CA ARG A 9 5.58 0.67 11.18
C ARG A 9 6.61 -0.35 11.66
N MET A 10 6.64 -1.51 11.02
CA MET A 10 7.69 -2.51 11.22
C MET A 10 8.94 -2.09 10.44
N ALA A 11 10.12 -2.42 10.96
CA ALA A 11 11.37 -1.98 10.38
C ALA A 11 11.60 -2.60 8.99
N GLY A 12 12.07 -1.76 8.04
CA GLY A 12 12.46 -2.18 6.71
C GLY A 12 11.33 -2.21 5.68
N GLU A 13 11.74 -2.43 4.43
CA GLU A 13 10.86 -2.76 3.31
C GLU A 13 11.13 -4.21 2.91
N GLU A 14 10.08 -4.95 2.60
CA GLU A 14 10.16 -6.34 2.17
C GLU A 14 9.53 -6.53 0.79
N THR A 15 9.93 -7.61 0.12
CA THR A 15 9.37 -7.98 -1.18
C THR A 15 8.09 -8.79 -0.97
N VAL A 16 6.97 -8.30 -1.50
CA VAL A 16 5.65 -8.92 -1.40
C VAL A 16 5.18 -9.32 -2.81
N ARG A 17 4.83 -10.60 -2.98
CA ARG A 17 4.28 -11.15 -4.22
C ARG A 17 2.79 -11.35 -4.09
N VAL A 18 2.03 -10.79 -5.02
CA VAL A 18 0.56 -10.85 -5.13
C VAL A 18 0.17 -11.00 -6.61
N PRO A 19 -1.10 -11.26 -6.94
CA PRO A 19 -1.48 -11.44 -8.35
C PRO A 19 -1.21 -10.21 -9.24
N ALA A 20 -1.21 -9.00 -8.70
CA ALA A 20 -0.82 -7.78 -9.42
C ALA A 20 0.67 -7.68 -9.75
N GLY A 21 1.52 -8.55 -9.18
CA GLY A 21 2.97 -8.56 -9.39
C GLY A 21 3.79 -8.61 -8.11
N GLU A 22 5.07 -8.26 -8.24
CA GLU A 22 6.03 -8.18 -7.13
C GLU A 22 6.28 -6.72 -6.75
N PHE A 23 6.13 -6.39 -5.47
CA PHE A 23 6.27 -5.03 -4.95
C PHE A 23 7.25 -4.99 -3.77
N ARG A 24 7.98 -3.88 -3.64
CA ARG A 24 8.60 -3.50 -2.36
C ARG A 24 7.55 -2.81 -1.50
N ALA A 25 7.35 -3.28 -0.27
CA ALA A 25 6.33 -2.74 0.64
C ALA A 25 6.87 -2.60 2.06
N ALA A 26 6.39 -1.58 2.78
CA ALA A 26 6.61 -1.45 4.21
C ALA A 26 5.46 -2.12 4.98
N ARG A 27 5.79 -2.91 6.00
CA ARG A 27 4.80 -3.57 6.85
C ARG A 27 4.39 -2.67 8.00
N PHE A 28 3.09 -2.65 8.30
CA PHE A 28 2.48 -1.92 9.39
C PHE A 28 1.58 -2.87 10.19
N ALA A 29 1.82 -2.97 11.49
CA ALA A 29 0.88 -3.62 12.39
C ALA A 29 -0.10 -2.58 12.92
N ARG A 30 -1.38 -2.86 12.77
CA ARG A 30 -2.49 -2.05 13.27
C ARG A 30 -3.19 -2.83 14.36
N GLN A 31 -3.42 -2.20 15.50
CA GLN A 31 -4.09 -2.82 16.63
C GLN A 31 -5.15 -1.88 17.22
N SER A 32 -6.28 -2.45 17.56
CA SER A 32 -7.35 -1.83 18.33
C SER A 32 -7.80 -2.80 19.42
N ASP A 33 -8.78 -2.38 20.22
CA ASP A 33 -9.46 -3.22 21.21
C ASP A 33 -10.22 -4.41 20.59
N ARG A 34 -10.60 -4.32 19.30
CA ARG A 34 -11.40 -5.34 18.61
C ARG A 34 -10.68 -6.08 17.50
N GLU A 35 -9.65 -5.48 16.93
CA GLU A 35 -9.01 -5.98 15.72
C GLU A 35 -7.50 -5.79 15.77
N GLN A 36 -6.78 -6.82 15.34
CA GLN A 36 -5.37 -6.74 14.98
C GLN A 36 -5.21 -7.10 13.50
N SER A 37 -4.46 -6.29 12.77
CA SER A 37 -4.17 -6.52 11.35
C SER A 37 -2.75 -6.11 10.96
N ASP A 38 -2.20 -6.82 9.98
CA ASP A 38 -0.95 -6.47 9.31
C ASP A 38 -1.24 -5.95 7.91
N TRP A 39 -0.58 -4.86 7.52
CA TRP A 39 -0.74 -4.21 6.22
C TRP A 39 0.61 -3.97 5.57
N TRP A 40 0.75 -4.34 4.30
CA TRP A 40 1.91 -4.06 3.47
C TRP A 40 1.55 -2.95 2.51
N LEU A 41 2.14 -1.76 2.69
CA LEU A 41 1.83 -0.59 1.88
C LEU A 41 2.98 -0.30 0.91
N HIS A 42 2.64 0.02 -0.34
CA HIS A 42 3.61 0.48 -1.31
C HIS A 42 4.18 1.85 -0.88
N PRO A 43 5.51 1.99 -0.67
CA PRO A 43 6.09 3.15 0.03
C PRO A 43 5.89 4.48 -0.70
N ARG A 44 5.80 4.44 -2.05
CA ARG A 44 5.59 5.64 -2.87
C ARG A 44 4.13 5.96 -3.18
N LEU A 45 3.27 4.94 -3.15
CA LEU A 45 1.87 5.08 -3.60
C LEU A 45 0.91 5.14 -2.41
N GLY A 46 1.32 4.66 -1.24
CA GLY A 46 0.48 4.61 -0.03
C GLY A 46 -0.64 3.57 -0.09
N ILE A 47 -0.75 2.79 -1.17
CA ILE A 47 -1.81 1.79 -1.35
C ILE A 47 -1.45 0.46 -0.69
N PRO A 48 -2.43 -0.30 -0.19
CA PRO A 48 -2.21 -1.65 0.31
C PRO A 48 -1.92 -2.63 -0.82
N VAL A 49 -0.77 -3.30 -0.72
CA VAL A 49 -0.37 -4.44 -1.58
C VAL A 49 -0.93 -5.74 -1.03
N ARG A 50 -0.87 -5.91 0.30
CA ARG A 50 -1.43 -7.05 1.04
C ARG A 50 -1.97 -6.58 2.39
N GLY A 51 -3.00 -7.25 2.88
CA GLY A 51 -3.53 -7.07 4.23
C GLY A 51 -3.91 -8.39 4.86
N ARG A 52 -3.75 -8.52 6.17
CA ARG A 52 -4.16 -9.70 6.93
C ARG A 52 -4.79 -9.28 8.24
N VAL A 53 -6.05 -9.61 8.44
CA VAL A 53 -6.74 -9.45 9.73
C VAL A 53 -6.57 -10.75 10.53
N LEU A 54 -6.10 -10.66 11.78
CA LEU A 54 -5.89 -11.84 12.61
C LEU A 54 -7.21 -12.59 12.85
N GLY A 55 -7.27 -13.87 12.46
CA GLY A 55 -8.48 -14.70 12.57
C GLY A 55 -9.59 -14.34 11.58
N GLY A 56 -9.30 -13.51 10.58
CA GLY A 56 -10.28 -13.00 9.63
C GLY A 56 -9.83 -13.11 8.18
N MET A 57 -10.04 -12.02 7.44
CA MET A 57 -9.83 -11.95 5.99
C MET A 57 -8.38 -11.61 5.62
N GLU A 58 -7.96 -12.14 4.47
CA GLU A 58 -6.74 -11.73 3.77
C GLU A 58 -7.11 -10.94 2.52
N TYR A 59 -6.31 -9.92 2.22
CA TYR A 59 -6.47 -9.01 1.10
C TYR A 59 -5.20 -9.02 0.26
N GLU A 60 -5.34 -9.12 -1.05
CA GLU A 60 -4.21 -9.05 -1.99
C GLU A 60 -4.56 -8.14 -3.16
N LEU A 61 -3.58 -7.35 -3.58
CA LEU A 61 -3.72 -6.53 -4.77
C LEU A 61 -3.70 -7.43 -6.01
N THR A 62 -4.78 -7.42 -6.78
CA THR A 62 -4.97 -8.29 -7.94
C THR A 62 -4.61 -7.63 -9.26
N SER A 63 -4.78 -6.31 -9.36
CA SER A 63 -4.32 -5.51 -10.50
C SER A 63 -3.92 -4.11 -10.05
N LEU A 64 -3.00 -3.49 -10.79
CA LEU A 64 -2.63 -2.08 -10.63
C LEU A 64 -2.33 -1.48 -11.99
N GLU A 65 -3.14 -0.50 -12.41
CA GLU A 65 -2.90 0.27 -13.61
C GLU A 65 -2.28 1.63 -13.21
N VAL A 66 -1.03 1.86 -13.60
CA VAL A 66 -0.35 3.14 -13.38
C VAL A 66 -0.32 3.88 -14.71
N SER A 67 -1.16 4.90 -14.85
CA SER A 67 -1.16 5.75 -16.04
C SER A 67 0.19 6.47 -16.14
N SER A 68 1.01 6.10 -17.13
CA SER A 68 2.22 6.84 -17.48
C SER A 68 1.80 8.08 -18.27
N GLY A 69 1.36 9.15 -17.59
CA GLY A 69 0.62 10.19 -18.28
C GLY A 69 0.46 11.53 -17.57
N ASP A 70 1.50 12.04 -16.91
CA ASP A 70 1.61 13.48 -16.65
C ASP A 70 2.97 13.95 -17.16
N LYS A 71 3.08 14.08 -18.49
CA LYS A 71 4.13 14.94 -19.05
C LYS A 71 3.78 16.36 -18.64
N PRO A 72 4.68 17.11 -18.00
CA PRO A 72 4.38 18.47 -17.59
C PRO A 72 4.08 19.33 -18.84
N GLN A 73 2.96 20.05 -18.79
CA GLN A 73 2.35 20.81 -19.89
C GLN A 73 3.28 21.82 -20.60
N TRP A 74 4.47 22.10 -20.07
CA TRP A 74 5.43 23.03 -20.67
C TRP A 74 6.30 22.40 -21.79
N GLU A 75 6.41 21.07 -21.88
CA GLU A 75 7.13 20.40 -22.99
C GLU A 75 6.36 20.43 -24.33
N SER A 76 5.11 20.92 -24.34
CA SER A 76 4.31 21.08 -25.57
C SER A 76 4.51 22.43 -26.27
N ARG A 77 5.35 23.32 -25.73
CA ARG A 77 5.62 24.66 -26.30
C ARG A 77 7.07 24.81 -26.77
N SER A 78 7.44 23.96 -27.71
CA SER A 78 8.49 24.22 -28.69
C SER A 78 8.03 23.47 -29.93
N GLY A 79 7.24 24.05 -30.85
CA GLY A 79 7.42 25.36 -31.47
C GLY A 79 8.71 25.31 -32.29
N SER A 80 8.75 25.57 -33.59
CA SER A 80 7.80 26.01 -34.61
C SER A 80 8.42 25.67 -35.97
#